data_AF-A0A5N9HAX2-F1
#
_entry.id   AF-A0A5N9HAX2-F1
#
_cell.length_a   1.000
_cell.length_b   1.000
_cell.length_c   1.000
_cell.angle_alpha   90.00
_cell.angle_beta   90.00
_cell.angle_gamma   90.00
#
_symmetry.space_group_name_H-M   'P 1'
#
loop_
_entity.id
_entity.type
_entity.pdbx_description
1 polymer ?
#
loop_
_entity_poly.entity_id
_entity_poly.type
_entity_poly.pdbx_seq_one_letter_code
_entity_poly.pdbx_strand_id
1 'polypeptide(L)'
;DDRQMGMFYYVSNDQLNEVPGLNDQGPDVLDDIDLEDFKSRFKGFHGEIKGILTCGRVLSGIGNACADEILFDAKVYPFKRCKQLSPDELRRIHHSARQAIVDATLVVRDRMNGQLGHKLRDFLAGH
;
A
#
# COMPACT_ATOMS: atom_id res chain seq x y z
N ASP A 1 15.67 -10.72 12.65
CA ASP A 1 15.35 -9.32 12.28
C ASP A 1 16.55 -8.48 12.66
N ASP A 2 17.47 -8.28 11.71
CA ASP A 2 18.75 -7.62 12.00
C ASP A 2 18.58 -6.12 12.30
N ARG A 3 17.39 -5.57 12.07
CA ARG A 3 17.07 -4.17 12.33
C ARG A 3 16.20 -3.95 13.58
N GLN A 4 15.70 -5.04 14.20
CA GLN A 4 14.83 -5.01 15.38
C GLN A 4 13.72 -3.93 15.29
N MET A 5 12.99 -3.92 14.17
CA MET A 5 11.95 -2.91 13.92
C MET A 5 10.53 -3.41 14.21
N GLY A 6 10.37 -4.71 14.48
CA GLY A 6 9.08 -5.29 14.85
C GLY A 6 8.65 -4.90 16.27
N MET A 7 7.37 -4.53 16.42
CA MET A 7 6.75 -4.20 17.70
C MET A 7 5.63 -5.20 18.00
N PHE A 8 5.48 -5.57 19.28
CA PHE A 8 4.39 -6.42 19.76
C PHE A 8 3.54 -5.62 20.74
N TYR A 9 2.22 -5.62 20.54
CA TYR A 9 1.25 -4.99 21.43
C TYR A 9 0.36 -6.09 22.03
N TYR A 10 0.24 -6.12 23.36
CA TYR A 10 -0.69 -6.98 24.07
C TYR A 10 -1.80 -6.11 24.65
N VAL A 11 -2.97 -6.15 24.02
CA VAL A 11 -4.12 -5.29 24.31
C VAL A 11 -5.40 -6.14 24.31
N SER A 12 -6.40 -5.72 25.07
CA SER A 12 -7.76 -6.26 24.91
C SER A 12 -8.47 -5.61 23.72
N ASN A 13 -9.59 -6.19 23.27
CA ASN A 13 -10.32 -5.71 22.09
C ASN A 13 -10.80 -4.25 22.23
N ASP A 14 -11.16 -3.82 23.43
CA ASP A 14 -11.56 -2.45 23.75
C ASP A 14 -10.40 -1.44 23.73
N GLN A 15 -9.16 -1.94 23.81
CA GLN A 15 -7.93 -1.15 23.79
C GLN A 15 -7.25 -1.11 22.41
N LEU A 16 -7.82 -1.72 21.38
CA LEU A 16 -7.24 -1.70 20.02
C LEU A 16 -6.98 -0.26 19.54
N ASN A 17 -7.84 0.67 19.92
CA ASN A 17 -7.71 2.08 19.55
C ASN A 17 -6.50 2.78 20.20
N GLU A 18 -5.87 2.17 21.20
CA GLU A 18 -4.66 2.69 21.85
C GLU A 18 -3.38 2.32 21.08
N VAL A 19 -3.46 1.38 20.13
CA VAL A 19 -2.32 0.95 19.31
C VAL A 19 -1.94 2.09 18.36
N PRO A 20 -0.70 2.63 18.46
CA PRO A 20 -0.28 3.76 17.64
C PRO A 20 -0.40 3.48 16.14
N GLY A 21 -1.09 4.38 15.42
CA GLY A 21 -1.23 4.33 13.97
C GLY A 21 -2.22 3.31 13.43
N LEU A 22 -2.86 2.50 14.28
CA LEU A 22 -3.87 1.52 13.85
C LEU A 22 -5.16 2.21 13.38
N ASN A 23 -5.64 3.22 14.12
CA ASN A 23 -6.86 3.96 13.77
C ASN A 23 -6.69 4.91 12.59
N ASP A 24 -5.45 5.28 12.27
CA ASP A 24 -5.17 6.20 11.16
C ASP A 24 -5.16 5.47 9.80
N GLN A 25 -5.24 4.14 9.81
CA GLN A 25 -5.24 3.35 8.58
C GLN A 25 -6.50 3.60 7.76
N GLY A 26 -6.29 3.74 6.45
CA GLY A 26 -7.36 3.62 5.48
C GLY A 26 -7.86 2.17 5.38
N PRO A 27 -8.92 1.95 4.60
CA PRO A 27 -9.42 0.62 4.29
C PRO A 27 -8.32 -0.25 3.68
N ASP A 28 -8.47 -1.56 3.78
CA ASP A 28 -7.52 -2.51 3.22
C ASP A 28 -7.53 -2.35 1.69
N VAL A 29 -6.35 -2.43 1.06
CA VAL A 29 -6.21 -2.39 -0.41
C VAL A 29 -7.00 -3.50 -1.12
N LEU A 30 -7.37 -4.57 -0.42
CA LEU A 30 -8.23 -5.65 -0.91
C LEU A 30 -9.73 -5.40 -0.70
N ASP A 31 -10.13 -4.38 0.06
CA ASP A 31 -11.52 -3.98 0.22
C ASP A 31 -12.07 -3.47 -1.13
N ASP A 32 -13.37 -3.67 -1.35
CA ASP A 32 -14.06 -3.19 -2.56
C ASP A 32 -14.34 -1.68 -2.43
N ILE A 33 -13.38 -0.88 -2.88
CA ILE A 33 -13.44 0.59 -2.85
C ILE A 33 -13.63 1.07 -4.27
N ASP A 34 -14.69 1.84 -4.51
CA ASP A 34 -14.92 2.42 -5.83
C ASP A 34 -13.95 3.58 -6.14
N LEU A 35 -13.93 4.00 -7.40
CA LEU A 35 -13.02 5.04 -7.87
C LEU A 35 -13.29 6.41 -7.23
N GLU A 36 -14.54 6.74 -6.93
CA GLU A 36 -14.90 8.04 -6.35
C GLU A 36 -14.51 8.11 -4.86
N ASP A 37 -14.75 7.04 -4.12
CA ASP A 37 -14.29 6.89 -2.75
C ASP A 37 -12.76 6.92 -2.69
N PHE A 38 -12.08 6.20 -3.59
CA PHE A 38 -10.62 6.24 -3.71
C PHE A 38 -10.10 7.67 -3.94
N LYS A 39 -10.66 8.39 -4.92
CA LYS A 39 -10.30 9.80 -5.18
C LYS A 39 -10.55 10.69 -3.97
N SER A 40 -11.68 10.50 -3.29
CA SER A 40 -12.06 11.33 -2.15
C SER A 40 -11.05 11.21 -1.00
N ARG A 41 -10.42 10.04 -0.83
CA ARG A 41 -9.40 9.79 0.19
C ARG A 41 -8.08 10.53 -0.05
N PHE A 42 -7.80 10.98 -1.27
CA PHE A 42 -6.64 11.85 -1.54
C PHE A 42 -6.86 13.29 -1.10
N LYS A 43 -8.09 13.69 -0.73
CA LYS A 43 -8.36 15.03 -0.21
C LYS A 43 -7.56 15.26 1.07
N GLY A 44 -6.85 16.38 1.14
CA GLY A 44 -5.97 16.73 2.27
C GLY A 44 -4.53 16.24 2.12
N PHE A 45 -4.21 15.38 1.15
CA PHE A 45 -2.83 14.98 0.87
C PHE A 45 -2.17 15.90 -0.16
N HIS A 46 -0.95 16.35 0.14
CA HIS A 46 -0.19 17.31 -0.69
C HIS A 46 1.23 16.83 -1.02
N GLY A 47 1.58 15.63 -0.57
CA GLY A 47 2.87 14.99 -0.80
C GLY A 47 3.04 14.43 -2.21
N GLU A 48 4.15 13.72 -2.36
CA GLU A 48 4.45 12.89 -3.52
C GLU A 48 3.63 11.61 -3.48
N ILE A 49 3.19 11.13 -4.66
CA ILE A 49 2.24 10.02 -4.74
C ILE A 49 2.75 8.75 -4.07
N LYS A 50 4.05 8.43 -4.22
CA LYS A 50 4.64 7.25 -3.57
C LYS A 50 4.54 7.32 -2.05
N GLY A 51 4.89 8.46 -1.45
CA GLY A 51 4.80 8.65 0.00
C GLY A 51 3.37 8.61 0.53
N ILE A 52 2.40 9.04 -0.28
CA ILE A 52 0.98 8.97 0.09
C ILE A 52 0.48 7.53 0.05
N LEU A 53 0.84 6.75 -0.97
CA LEU A 53 0.46 5.34 -1.07
C LEU A 53 1.07 4.50 0.08
N THR A 54 2.30 4.79 0.49
CA THR A 54 2.98 4.01 1.54
C THR A 54 2.64 4.42 2.98
N CYS A 55 1.95 5.54 3.19
CA CYS A 55 1.64 6.01 4.54
C CYS A 55 0.46 5.28 5.21
N GLY A 56 -0.23 4.39 4.49
CA GLY A 56 -1.33 3.58 5.03
C GLY A 56 -2.66 4.31 5.23
N ARG A 57 -2.71 5.64 5.07
CA ARG A 57 -3.91 6.46 5.37
C ARG A 57 -4.93 6.54 4.24
N VAL A 58 -4.47 6.45 2.99
CA VAL A 58 -5.37 6.38 1.82
C VAL A 58 -5.89 4.96 1.65
N LEU A 59 -4.97 4.00 1.63
CA LEU A 59 -5.19 2.57 1.65
C LEU A 59 -4.13 1.95 2.56
N SER A 60 -4.53 1.00 3.40
CA SER A 60 -3.60 0.21 4.20
C SER A 60 -3.08 -1.00 3.40
N GLY A 61 -2.02 -1.64 3.90
CA GLY A 61 -1.43 -2.82 3.25
C GLY A 61 -0.47 -2.53 2.08
N ILE A 62 -0.30 -1.26 1.67
CA ILE A 62 0.64 -0.88 0.60
C ILE A 62 2.02 -0.57 1.17
N GLY A 63 2.97 -1.50 0.97
CA GLY A 63 4.38 -1.30 1.29
C GLY A 63 5.15 -0.58 0.17
N ASN A 64 6.42 -0.23 0.46
CA ASN A 64 7.29 0.51 -0.48
C ASN A 64 7.43 -0.15 -1.85
N ALA A 65 7.69 -1.47 -1.88
CA ALA A 65 7.86 -2.21 -3.13
C ALA A 65 6.55 -2.33 -3.92
N CYS A 66 5.41 -2.51 -3.24
CA CYS A 66 4.11 -2.52 -3.89
C CYS A 66 3.77 -1.15 -4.47
N ALA A 67 4.09 -0.06 -3.77
CA ALA A 67 3.89 1.29 -4.27
C ALA A 67 4.69 1.54 -5.57
N ASP A 68 5.93 1.05 -5.64
CA ASP A 68 6.71 1.11 -6.87
C ASP A 68 6.07 0.35 -8.03
N GLU A 69 5.60 -0.87 -7.77
CA GLU A 69 4.91 -1.69 -8.78
C GLU A 69 3.64 -1.00 -9.30
N ILE A 70 2.81 -0.48 -8.38
CA ILE A 70 1.58 0.24 -8.71
C ILE A 70 1.88 1.44 -9.61
N LEU A 71 2.91 2.22 -9.27
CA LEU A 71 3.27 3.42 -10.00
C LEU A 71 3.92 3.12 -11.34
N PHE A 72 4.69 2.02 -11.42
CA PHE A 72 5.24 1.51 -12.66
C PHE A 72 4.13 1.10 -13.64
N ASP A 73 3.21 0.24 -13.20
CA ASP A 73 2.08 -0.22 -14.02
C ASP A 73 1.15 0.94 -14.41
N ALA A 74 0.86 1.85 -13.48
CA ALA A 74 0.06 3.04 -13.75
C ALA A 74 0.79 4.09 -14.60
N LYS A 75 2.09 3.91 -14.88
CA LYS A 75 2.95 4.85 -15.60
C LYS A 75 2.93 6.25 -14.98
N VAL A 76 3.05 6.31 -13.66
CA VAL A 76 3.05 7.56 -12.88
C VAL A 76 4.41 7.73 -12.21
N TYR A 77 5.01 8.92 -12.40
CA TYR A 77 6.27 9.25 -11.76
C TYR A 77 6.14 9.27 -10.22
N PRO A 78 6.96 8.52 -9.45
CA PRO A 78 6.78 8.38 -8.01
C PRO A 78 6.82 9.66 -7.19
N PHE A 79 7.60 10.64 -7.65
CA PHE A 79 7.75 11.95 -7.00
C PHE A 79 6.78 13.00 -7.53
N LYS A 80 5.81 12.61 -8.38
CA LYS A 80 4.75 13.50 -8.84
C LYS A 80 3.89 13.90 -7.64
N ARG A 81 3.59 15.19 -7.53
CA ARG A 81 2.72 15.70 -6.45
C ARG A 81 1.28 15.25 -6.68
N CYS A 82 0.59 14.84 -5.63
CA CYS A 82 -0.79 14.38 -5.71
C CYS A 82 -1.72 15.39 -6.42
N LYS A 83 -1.53 16.69 -6.16
CA LYS A 83 -2.32 17.77 -6.79
C LYS A 83 -2.14 17.87 -8.31
N GLN A 84 -1.08 17.27 -8.86
CA GLN A 84 -0.78 17.28 -10.29
C GLN A 84 -1.27 16.02 -11.01
N LEU A 85 -1.88 15.07 -10.28
CA LEU A 85 -2.41 13.86 -10.88
C LEU A 85 -3.68 14.17 -11.67
N SER A 86 -3.73 13.66 -12.90
CA SER A 86 -4.94 13.69 -13.69
C SER A 86 -5.95 12.65 -13.19
N PRO A 87 -7.25 12.84 -13.48
CA PRO A 87 -8.26 11.82 -13.18
C PRO A 87 -7.93 10.45 -13.78
N ASP A 88 -7.31 10.42 -14.96
CA ASP A 88 -6.87 9.18 -15.61
C ASP A 88 -5.71 8.50 -14.91
N GLU A 89 -4.74 9.27 -14.39
CA GLU A 89 -3.65 8.72 -13.57
C GLU A 89 -4.19 8.11 -12.29
N LEU A 90 -5.11 8.80 -11.59
CA LEU A 90 -5.76 8.26 -10.39
C LEU A 90 -6.54 6.97 -10.69
N ARG A 91 -7.25 6.92 -11.82
CA ARG A 91 -7.95 5.71 -12.26
C ARG A 91 -6.99 4.54 -12.51
N ARG A 92 -5.83 4.79 -13.14
CA ARG A 92 -4.83 3.74 -13.35
C ARG A 92 -4.24 3.27 -12.02
N ILE A 93 -3.88 4.19 -11.13
CA ILE A 93 -3.38 3.85 -9.79
C ILE A 93 -4.40 2.98 -9.03
N HIS A 94 -5.69 3.35 -9.05
CA HIS A 94 -6.77 2.57 -8.41
C HIS A 94 -6.82 1.13 -8.93
N HIS A 95 -6.76 0.96 -10.25
CA HIS A 95 -6.76 -0.37 -10.87
C HIS A 95 -5.49 -1.18 -10.51
N SER A 96 -4.32 -0.56 -10.64
CA SER A 96 -3.02 -1.18 -10.37
C SER A 96 -2.84 -1.54 -8.90
N ALA A 97 -3.42 -0.76 -7.96
CA ALA A 97 -3.32 -0.99 -6.52
C ALA A 97 -3.80 -2.39 -6.12
N ARG A 98 -4.98 -2.78 -6.62
CA ARG A 98 -5.54 -4.10 -6.32
C ARG A 98 -4.76 -5.21 -7.00
N GLN A 99 -4.38 -5.03 -8.27
CA GLN A 99 -3.65 -6.05 -9.04
C GLN A 99 -2.29 -6.36 -8.42
N ALA A 100 -1.50 -5.33 -8.09
CA ALA A 100 -0.16 -5.50 -7.53
C ALA A 100 -0.15 -6.35 -6.24
N ILE A 101 -1.17 -6.21 -5.39
CA ILE A 101 -1.27 -6.97 -4.13
C ILE A 101 -1.74 -8.39 -4.38
N VAL A 102 -2.69 -8.60 -5.30
CA VAL A 102 -3.16 -9.94 -5.69
C VAL A 102 -2.00 -10.75 -6.29
N ASP A 103 -1.26 -10.17 -7.23
CA ASP A 103 -0.13 -10.82 -7.89
C ASP A 103 0.99 -11.15 -6.89
N ALA A 104 1.34 -10.18 -6.04
CA ALA A 104 2.34 -10.40 -4.99
C ALA A 104 1.92 -11.51 -4.01
N THR A 105 0.64 -11.55 -3.61
CA THR A 105 0.11 -12.58 -2.70
C THR A 105 0.20 -13.97 -3.32
N LEU A 106 -0.11 -14.11 -4.61
CA LEU A 106 0.01 -15.39 -5.32
C LEU A 106 1.45 -15.88 -5.37
N VAL A 107 2.39 -15.00 -5.76
CA VAL A 107 3.81 -15.36 -5.87
C VAL A 107 4.42 -15.68 -4.51
N VAL A 108 4.12 -14.87 -3.49
CA VAL A 108 4.60 -15.11 -2.12
C VAL A 108 4.05 -16.43 -1.58
N ARG A 109 2.77 -16.72 -1.78
CA ARG A 109 2.16 -17.97 -1.33
C ARG A 109 2.79 -19.21 -1.98
N ASP A 110 3.05 -19.14 -3.29
CA ASP A 110 3.67 -20.21 -4.05
C ASP A 110 5.15 -20.42 -3.64
N ARG A 111 5.91 -19.31 -3.58
CA ARG A 111 7.37 -19.37 -3.40
C ARG A 111 7.84 -19.43 -1.95
N MET A 112 7.08 -18.90 -0.99
CA MET A 112 7.53 -18.90 0.41
C MET A 112 7.42 -20.27 1.07
N ASN A 113 6.53 -21.16 0.61
CA ASN A 113 6.34 -22.52 1.15
C ASN A 113 6.40 -22.59 2.71
N GLY A 114 5.85 -21.59 3.41
CA GLY A 114 5.85 -21.50 4.87
C GLY A 114 7.13 -20.98 5.54
N GLN A 115 8.17 -20.61 4.80
CA GLN A 115 9.41 -20.05 5.34
C GLN A 115 9.26 -18.55 5.64
N LEU A 116 9.21 -18.17 6.92
CA LEU A 116 9.24 -16.77 7.35
C LEU A 116 10.70 -16.35 7.56
N GLY A 117 11.18 -15.34 6.81
CA GLY A 117 12.53 -14.79 7.00
C GLY A 117 13.24 -14.28 5.74
N HIS A 118 12.79 -14.68 4.56
CA HIS A 118 13.37 -14.24 3.28
C HIS A 118 12.49 -13.17 2.61
N LYS A 119 13.09 -12.08 2.12
CA LYS A 119 12.37 -11.04 1.36
C LYS A 119 12.36 -11.40 -0.12
N LEU A 120 11.29 -12.02 -0.59
CA LEU A 120 11.05 -12.25 -2.03
C LEU A 120 10.49 -10.99 -2.68
N ARG A 121 11.24 -10.42 -3.62
CA ARG A 121 10.85 -9.20 -4.36
C ARG A 121 11.35 -9.18 -5.82
N ASP A 122 12.09 -10.20 -6.22
CA ASP A 122 12.69 -10.37 -7.55
C ASP A 122 11.66 -10.43 -8.69
N PHE A 123 10.40 -10.68 -8.37
CA PHE A 123 9.29 -10.78 -9.32
C PHE A 123 8.58 -9.45 -9.59
N LEU A 124 8.87 -8.40 -8.82
CA LEU A 124 8.26 -7.08 -8.98
C LEU A 124 9.05 -6.27 -10.01
N ALA A 125 8.38 -5.69 -11.00
CA ALA A 125 8.99 -4.96 -12.11
C ALA A 125 9.55 -3.57 -11.72
N GLY A 126 9.03 -2.95 -10.66
CA GLY A 126 9.39 -1.59 -10.24
C GLY A 126 10.67 -1.41 -9.39
N HIS A 127 11.58 -2.39 -9.35
CA HIS A 127 12.77 -2.39 -8.47
C HIS A 127 13.92 -1.50 -8.93
#